data_AF-A0A0L6WVZ9-F1
#
_entry.id   AF-A0A0L6WVZ9-F1
#
_cell.length_a   1.000
_cell.length_b   1.000
_cell.length_c   1.000
_cell.angle_alpha   90.00
_cell.angle_beta   90.00
_cell.angle_gamma   90.00
#
_symmetry.space_group_name_H-M   'P 1'
#
loop_
_entity.id
_entity.type
_entity.pdbx_description
1 polymer ?
#
loop_
_entity_poly.entity_id
_entity_poly.type
_entity_poly.pdbx_seq_one_letter_code
_entity_poly.pdbx_strand_id
1 'polypeptide(L)'
;MSISAEIIPRAIPGLPSREVLAALCSAHSSEHFKRHRTRLSHFIYRPPKRRNFLSFFKSRGTPEPLALIKFGSHVTLGEARTQVYVFQRLKCDPSPPFRVAEVYDAWEDRLTGFIVMEYIPGLAATAMDGPRIAAAIHWLLALPPPDDGRLGPVGGGPMRHCLWRDDEGPTYESVERMDTQINNVRLFLSSLLIIFDTLNTDIEISRPYSESIR
;
A
#
# COMPACT_ATOMS: atom_id res chain seq x y z
N MET A 1 -22.21 -11.41 -3.52
CA MET A 1 -22.12 -10.53 -2.32
C MET A 1 -21.49 -9.23 -2.77
N SER A 2 -22.20 -8.11 -2.60
CA SER A 2 -21.62 -6.78 -2.81
C SER A 2 -20.57 -6.53 -1.73
N ILE A 3 -19.37 -6.11 -2.13
CA ILE A 3 -18.26 -5.83 -1.22
C ILE A 3 -18.17 -4.31 -1.10
N SER A 4 -18.46 -3.78 0.09
CA SER A 4 -18.31 -2.34 0.36
C SER A 4 -16.83 -2.00 0.54
N ALA A 5 -16.31 -1.18 -0.37
CA ALA A 5 -14.97 -0.59 -0.27
C ALA A 5 -14.95 0.68 0.60
N GLU A 6 -15.97 0.89 1.44
CA GLU A 6 -16.01 2.01 2.37
C GLU A 6 -14.89 1.86 3.41
N ILE A 7 -14.13 2.94 3.60
CA ILE A 7 -13.07 2.99 4.61
C ILE A 7 -13.74 3.40 5.92
N ILE A 8 -13.91 2.43 6.81
CA ILE A 8 -14.44 2.67 8.15
C ILE A 8 -13.24 2.79 9.10
N PRO A 9 -12.98 3.99 9.67
CA PRO A 9 -11.84 4.18 10.56
C PRO A 9 -11.90 3.23 11.76
N ARG A 10 -10.82 2.49 11.99
CA ARG A 10 -10.71 1.53 13.08
C ARG A 10 -9.79 2.07 14.17
N ALA A 11 -10.30 2.11 15.40
CA ALA A 11 -9.49 2.43 16.56
C ALA A 11 -8.50 1.28 16.85
N ILE A 12 -7.20 1.54 16.65
CA ILE A 12 -6.13 0.61 16.99
C ILE A 12 -5.53 1.04 18.34
N PRO A 13 -5.60 0.21 19.40
CA PRO A 13 -5.02 0.56 20.70
C PRO A 13 -3.54 0.94 20.61
N GLY A 14 -3.19 2.13 21.11
CA GLY A 14 -1.82 2.64 21.09
C GLY A 14 -1.44 3.37 19.80
N LEU A 15 -2.29 3.37 18.77
CA LEU A 15 -2.14 4.26 17.62
C LEU A 15 -2.68 5.66 17.99
N PRO A 16 -1.93 6.74 17.69
CA PRO A 16 -2.35 8.09 18.04
C PRO A 16 -3.38 8.64 17.04
N SER A 17 -3.93 9.83 17.32
CA SER A 17 -4.93 10.46 16.45
C SER A 17 -4.36 10.87 15.08
N ARG A 18 -5.24 11.16 14.12
CA ARG A 18 -4.89 11.62 12.77
C ARG A 18 -3.97 12.84 12.81
N GLU A 19 -4.24 13.81 13.68
CA GLU A 19 -3.46 15.03 13.82
C GLU A 19 -2.03 14.73 14.28
N VAL A 20 -1.88 13.82 15.24
CA VAL A 20 -0.57 13.41 15.75
C VAL A 20 0.19 12.61 14.69
N LEU A 21 -0.48 11.70 13.97
CA LEU A 21 0.13 10.94 12.87
C LEU A 21 0.60 11.86 11.75
N ALA A 22 -0.21 12.84 11.34
CA ALA A 22 0.14 13.81 10.30
C ALA A 22 1.37 14.65 10.70
N ALA A 23 1.43 15.10 11.97
CA ALA A 23 2.58 15.81 12.51
C ALA A 23 3.86 14.95 12.50
N LEU A 24 3.76 13.68 12.92
CA LEU A 24 4.88 12.74 12.92
C LEU A 24 5.39 12.46 11.49
N CYS A 25 4.49 12.24 10.54
CA CYS A 25 4.86 12.02 9.13
C CYS A 25 5.55 13.25 8.53
N SER A 26 5.05 14.45 8.82
CA SER A 26 5.66 15.71 8.36
C SER A 26 7.08 15.90 8.91
N ALA A 27 7.27 15.65 10.20
CA ALA A 27 8.59 15.69 10.84
C ALA A 27 9.53 14.62 10.25
N HIS A 28 9.03 13.39 10.07
CA HIS A 28 9.79 12.28 9.51
C HIS A 28 10.26 12.55 8.08
N SER A 29 9.35 13.02 7.21
CA SER A 29 9.66 13.37 5.83
C SER A 29 10.70 14.49 5.75
N SER A 30 10.56 15.52 6.59
CA SER A 30 11.52 16.62 6.68
C SER A 30 12.92 16.13 7.07
N GLU A 31 13.01 15.25 8.06
CA GLU A 31 14.27 14.69 8.52
C GLU A 31 14.90 13.75 7.50
N HIS A 32 14.10 12.89 6.87
CA HIS A 32 14.58 11.99 5.83
C HIS A 32 15.11 12.77 4.62
N PHE A 33 14.38 13.80 4.19
CA PHE A 33 14.82 14.67 3.10
C PHE A 33 16.12 15.41 3.43
N LYS A 34 16.29 15.90 4.65
CA LYS A 34 17.55 16.54 5.09
C LYS A 34 18.73 15.57 4.99
N ARG A 35 18.53 14.31 5.40
CA ARG A 35 19.60 13.29 5.46
C ARG A 35 19.92 12.68 4.10
N HIS A 36 18.90 12.37 3.32
CA HIS A 36 19.04 11.54 2.11
C HIS A 36 18.73 12.29 0.81
N ARG A 37 18.31 13.56 0.90
CA ARG A 37 17.89 14.39 -0.25
C ARG A 37 16.76 13.77 -1.08
N THR A 38 16.01 12.84 -0.49
CA THR A 38 14.87 12.13 -1.09
C THR A 38 13.63 12.32 -0.24
N ARG A 39 12.46 12.42 -0.87
CA ARG A 39 11.19 12.42 -0.15
C ARG A 39 10.80 10.97 0.13
N LEU A 40 10.51 10.67 1.39
CA LEU A 40 9.93 9.38 1.78
C LEU A 40 8.42 9.53 1.88
N SER A 41 7.69 8.57 1.32
CA SER A 41 6.23 8.48 1.36
C SER A 41 5.69 7.51 2.41
N HIS A 42 6.57 6.94 3.25
CA HIS A 42 6.20 5.92 4.23
C HIS A 42 6.80 6.22 5.61
N PHE A 43 6.05 5.95 6.66
CA PHE A 43 6.48 6.09 8.05
C PHE A 43 5.99 4.88 8.86
N ILE A 44 6.90 4.19 9.54
CA ILE A 44 6.55 3.05 10.40
C ILE A 44 6.35 3.54 11.83
N TYR A 45 5.12 3.53 12.31
CA TYR A 45 4.81 3.93 13.67
C TYR A 45 5.08 2.80 14.67
N ARG A 46 5.92 3.12 15.67
CA ARG A 46 6.19 2.26 16.82
C ARG A 46 5.75 2.99 18.09
N PRO A 47 4.94 2.35 18.96
CA PRO A 47 4.52 2.97 20.19
C PRO A 47 5.74 3.18 21.11
N PRO A 48 5.78 4.26 21.90
CA PRO A 48 6.84 4.45 22.87
C PRO A 48 6.84 3.30 23.88
N LYS A 49 8.03 2.87 24.30
CA LYS A 49 8.16 1.87 25.38
C LYS A 49 7.46 2.40 26.63
N ARG A 50 6.44 1.68 27.12
CA ARG A 50 5.90 1.93 28.46
C ARG A 50 7.02 1.69 29.48
N ARG A 51 7.47 2.75 30.14
CA ARG A 51 8.35 2.66 31.30
C ARG A 51 7.52 2.16 32.48
N ASN A 52 7.49 0.86 32.72
CA ASN A 52 7.00 0.32 33.99
C ASN A 52 8.16 0.31 34.99
N PHE A 53 7.92 0.87 36.19
CA PHE A 53 8.93 1.07 37.24
C PHE A 53 9.61 -0.23 37.73
N LEU A 54 9.01 -1.40 37.45
CA LEU A 54 9.53 -2.73 37.81
C LEU A 54 10.29 -3.47 36.69
N SER A 55 10.41 -2.94 35.47
CA SER A 55 11.11 -3.64 34.38
C SER A 55 12.56 -3.18 34.24
N PHE A 56 13.39 -3.38 35.27
CA PHE A 56 14.83 -3.10 35.19
C PHE A 56 15.59 -4.15 34.36
N PHE A 57 14.97 -5.30 34.04
CA PHE A 57 15.64 -6.41 33.34
C PHE A 57 14.87 -7.05 32.16
N LYS A 58 13.81 -6.43 31.61
CA LYS A 58 13.07 -7.00 30.47
C LYS A 58 13.20 -6.17 29.17
N SER A 59 13.96 -6.76 28.25
CA SER A 59 14.19 -6.53 26.82
C SER A 59 14.60 -5.13 26.31
N ARG A 60 15.84 -5.07 25.79
CA ARG A 60 16.39 -3.97 24.97
C ARG A 60 15.79 -3.91 23.55
N GLY A 61 14.76 -4.68 23.22
CA GLY A 61 14.18 -4.75 21.86
C GLY A 61 13.42 -3.48 21.48
N THR A 62 13.47 -3.05 20.22
CA THR A 62 12.59 -2.01 19.69
C THR A 62 11.13 -2.46 19.81
N PRO A 63 10.18 -1.59 20.19
CA PRO A 63 8.76 -1.93 20.18
C PRO A 63 8.32 -2.43 18.81
N GLU A 64 7.43 -3.43 18.79
CA GLU A 64 6.83 -3.91 17.55
C GLU A 64 6.09 -2.77 16.84
N PRO A 65 6.22 -2.65 15.50
CA PRO A 65 5.42 -1.73 14.72
C PRO A 65 3.93 -1.99 14.89
N LEU A 66 3.15 -0.92 15.08
CA LEU A 66 1.70 -1.01 15.09
C LEU A 66 1.09 -0.74 13.72
N ALA A 67 1.71 0.15 12.93
CA ALA A 67 1.21 0.54 11.63
C ALA A 67 2.33 1.03 10.71
N LEU A 68 2.08 0.91 9.42
CA LEU A 68 2.76 1.65 8.38
C LEU A 68 1.81 2.75 7.89
N ILE A 69 2.35 3.95 7.73
CA ILE A 69 1.61 5.12 7.27
C ILE A 69 2.20 5.50 5.92
N LYS A 70 1.42 5.35 4.86
CA LYS A 70 1.72 5.91 3.53
C LYS A 70 1.17 7.32 3.48
N PHE A 71 1.96 8.27 3.02
CA PHE A 71 1.57 9.67 2.99
C PHE A 71 2.26 10.46 1.88
N GLY A 72 1.56 11.46 1.34
CA GLY A 72 2.11 12.33 0.30
C GLY A 72 1.02 12.94 -0.59
N SER A 73 1.44 13.82 -1.50
CA SER A 73 0.53 14.46 -2.46
C SER A 73 -0.01 13.54 -3.56
N HIS A 74 0.59 12.36 -3.72
CA HIS A 74 0.17 11.34 -4.67
C HIS A 74 -0.70 10.25 -4.03
N VAL A 75 -0.78 10.22 -2.70
CA VAL A 75 -1.55 9.24 -1.94
C VAL A 75 -3.02 9.67 -1.94
N THR A 76 -3.92 8.78 -2.31
CA THR A 76 -5.35 9.13 -2.52
C THR A 76 -6.29 8.22 -1.74
N LEU A 77 -7.51 8.68 -1.48
CA LEU A 77 -8.56 7.81 -0.93
C LEU A 77 -8.95 6.67 -1.89
N GLY A 78 -8.84 6.89 -3.21
CA GLY A 78 -9.10 5.85 -4.21
C GLY A 78 -8.14 4.67 -4.10
N GLU A 79 -6.87 4.96 -3.79
CA GLU A 79 -5.86 3.94 -3.50
C GLU A 79 -6.23 3.12 -2.25
N ALA A 80 -6.58 3.79 -1.14
CA ALA A 80 -7.01 3.12 0.08
C ALA A 80 -8.25 2.22 -0.14
N ARG A 81 -9.25 2.69 -0.89
CA ARG A 81 -10.45 1.91 -1.23
C ARG A 81 -10.10 0.70 -2.09
N THR A 82 -9.19 0.86 -3.04
CA THR A 82 -8.70 -0.24 -3.87
C THR A 82 -8.00 -1.30 -3.02
N GLN A 83 -7.17 -0.89 -2.07
CA GLN A 83 -6.53 -1.81 -1.13
C GLN A 83 -7.57 -2.53 -0.24
N VAL A 84 -8.56 -1.82 0.31
CA VAL A 84 -9.68 -2.41 1.07
C VAL A 84 -10.41 -3.46 0.24
N TYR A 85 -10.72 -3.15 -1.02
CA TYR A 85 -11.40 -4.06 -1.93
C TYR A 85 -10.60 -5.36 -2.14
N VAL A 86 -9.31 -5.25 -2.48
CA VAL A 86 -8.45 -6.42 -2.69
C VAL A 86 -8.32 -7.24 -1.40
N PHE A 87 -8.14 -6.57 -0.26
CA PHE A 87 -8.04 -7.23 1.04
C PHE A 87 -9.33 -8.00 1.42
N GLN A 88 -10.50 -7.42 1.15
CA GLN A 88 -11.79 -8.09 1.36
C GLN A 88 -11.97 -9.30 0.43
N ARG A 89 -11.48 -9.22 -0.81
CA ARG A 89 -11.47 -10.37 -1.75
C ARG A 89 -10.57 -11.50 -1.23
N LEU A 90 -9.38 -11.18 -0.73
CA LEU A 90 -8.48 -12.17 -0.12
C LEU A 90 -9.07 -12.85 1.12
N LYS A 91 -9.87 -12.14 1.93
CA LYS A 91 -10.59 -12.75 3.06
C LYS A 91 -11.57 -13.83 2.62
N CYS A 92 -12.14 -13.71 1.42
CA CYS A 92 -13.07 -14.68 0.84
C CYS A 92 -12.37 -15.81 0.06
N ASP A 93 -11.14 -15.57 -0.40
CA ASP A 93 -10.31 -16.54 -1.13
C ASP A 93 -8.85 -16.44 -0.67
N PRO A 94 -8.42 -17.31 0.28
CA PRO A 94 -7.06 -17.33 0.79
C PRO A 94 -6.10 -18.16 -0.09
N SER A 95 -6.50 -18.55 -1.30
CA SER A 95 -5.66 -19.35 -2.21
C SER A 95 -4.36 -18.69 -2.69
N PRO A 96 -4.24 -17.35 -2.85
CA PRO A 96 -3.01 -16.79 -3.42
C PRO A 96 -1.88 -16.68 -2.39
N PRO A 97 -0.60 -16.79 -2.82
CA PRO A 97 0.57 -16.86 -1.93
C PRO A 97 1.05 -15.48 -1.43
N PHE A 98 0.17 -14.49 -1.35
CA PHE A 98 0.50 -13.12 -0.95
C PHE A 98 -0.51 -12.56 0.04
N ARG A 99 -0.10 -11.51 0.75
CA ARG A 99 -0.95 -10.76 1.67
C ARG A 99 -1.01 -9.31 1.25
N VAL A 100 -2.15 -8.69 1.49
CA VAL A 100 -2.37 -7.25 1.40
C VAL A 100 -2.55 -6.72 2.82
N ALA A 101 -1.99 -5.55 3.12
CA ALA A 101 -2.15 -4.94 4.43
C ALA A 101 -3.61 -4.50 4.66
N GLU A 102 -4.17 -4.78 5.84
CA GLU A 102 -5.47 -4.22 6.23
C GLU A 102 -5.35 -2.70 6.39
N VAL A 103 -6.24 -1.93 5.76
CA VAL A 103 -6.34 -0.48 5.97
C VAL A 103 -7.10 -0.23 7.28
N TYR A 104 -6.47 0.50 8.20
CA TYR A 104 -7.08 0.90 9.47
C TYR A 104 -7.79 2.25 9.36
N ASP A 105 -7.20 3.18 8.63
CA ASP A 105 -7.76 4.52 8.43
C ASP A 105 -7.17 5.16 7.16
N ALA A 106 -7.91 6.06 6.53
CA ALA A 106 -7.38 6.91 5.48
C ALA A 106 -8.10 8.26 5.46
N TRP A 107 -7.35 9.31 5.15
CA TRP A 107 -7.89 10.66 5.04
C TRP A 107 -6.98 11.53 4.17
N GLU A 108 -7.49 12.70 3.81
CA GLU A 108 -6.73 13.76 3.16
C GLU A 108 -6.69 14.98 4.09
N ASP A 109 -5.51 15.58 4.25
CA ASP A 109 -5.33 16.88 4.89
C ASP A 109 -4.64 17.83 3.91
N ARG A 110 -5.36 18.85 3.47
CA ARG A 110 -4.97 19.81 2.42
C ARG A 110 -4.58 19.13 1.10
N LEU A 111 -3.27 18.97 0.86
CA LEU A 111 -2.69 18.39 -0.36
C LEU A 111 -1.90 17.12 -0.04
N THR A 112 -2.17 16.47 1.09
CA THR A 112 -1.49 15.25 1.53
C THR A 112 -2.52 14.20 1.89
N GLY A 113 -2.50 13.09 1.17
CA GLY A 113 -3.24 11.90 1.56
C GLY A 113 -2.46 11.09 2.58
N PHE A 114 -3.19 10.33 3.39
CA PHE A 114 -2.68 9.43 4.40
C PHE A 114 -3.44 8.10 4.33
N ILE A 115 -2.71 6.99 4.34
CA ILE A 115 -3.24 5.65 4.48
C ILE A 115 -2.50 5.01 5.65
N VAL A 116 -3.24 4.69 6.71
CA VAL A 116 -2.73 3.98 7.88
C VAL A 116 -3.15 2.54 7.75
N MET A 117 -2.17 1.65 7.72
CA MET A 117 -2.40 0.24 7.43
C MET A 117 -1.54 -0.66 8.30
N GLU A 118 -1.90 -1.94 8.30
CA GLU A 118 -1.15 -3.01 8.92
C GLU A 118 0.31 -2.99 8.45
N TYR A 119 1.26 -3.05 9.40
CA TYR A 119 2.65 -3.30 9.06
C TYR A 119 2.83 -4.79 8.75
N ILE A 120 3.23 -5.12 7.53
CA ILE A 120 3.64 -6.47 7.17
C ILE A 120 5.17 -6.58 7.34
N PRO A 121 5.66 -7.48 8.21
CA PRO A 121 7.08 -7.69 8.40
C PRO A 121 7.65 -8.61 7.31
N GLY A 122 8.58 -8.10 6.51
CA GLY A 122 9.28 -8.92 5.54
C GLY A 122 10.25 -8.14 4.67
N LEU A 123 10.81 -8.84 3.69
CA LEU A 123 11.64 -8.24 2.65
C LEU A 123 10.82 -8.02 1.40
N ALA A 124 11.10 -6.91 0.70
CA ALA A 124 10.52 -6.66 -0.61
C ALA A 124 10.83 -7.82 -1.57
N ALA A 125 9.89 -8.08 -2.48
CA ALA A 125 10.06 -9.10 -3.50
C ALA A 125 11.30 -8.80 -4.36
N THR A 126 12.01 -9.86 -4.73
CA THR A 126 13.20 -9.81 -5.59
C THR A 126 12.91 -10.51 -6.91
N ALA A 127 13.84 -10.42 -7.88
CA ALA A 127 13.73 -11.15 -9.14
C ALA A 127 13.55 -12.68 -8.94
N MET A 128 14.04 -13.22 -7.82
CA MET A 128 13.89 -14.63 -7.45
C MET A 128 12.46 -15.03 -7.06
N ASP A 129 11.62 -14.05 -6.70
CA ASP A 129 10.22 -14.28 -6.34
C ASP A 129 9.29 -14.30 -7.58
N GLY A 130 9.86 -14.32 -8.79
CA GLY A 130 9.15 -14.25 -10.08
C GLY A 130 7.91 -15.15 -10.20
N PRO A 131 7.97 -16.46 -9.88
CA PRO A 131 6.79 -17.33 -9.91
C PRO A 131 5.66 -16.89 -8.97
N ARG A 132 6.00 -16.38 -7.78
CA ARG A 132 4.99 -15.88 -6.82
C ARG A 132 4.44 -14.53 -7.25
N ILE A 133 5.27 -13.66 -7.81
CA ILE A 133 4.84 -12.40 -8.44
C ILE A 133 3.83 -12.71 -9.56
N ALA A 134 4.14 -13.66 -10.43
CA ALA A 134 3.26 -14.07 -11.52
C ALA A 134 1.92 -14.62 -10.99
N ALA A 135 1.95 -15.50 -9.98
CA ALA A 135 0.74 -16.00 -9.35
C ALA A 135 -0.11 -14.88 -8.73
N ALA A 136 0.53 -13.91 -8.08
CA ALA A 136 -0.16 -12.76 -7.51
C ALA A 136 -0.84 -11.90 -8.59
N ILE A 137 -0.13 -11.61 -9.69
CA ILE A 137 -0.68 -10.88 -10.84
C ILE A 137 -1.86 -11.63 -11.45
N HIS A 138 -1.72 -12.94 -11.69
CA HIS A 138 -2.79 -13.74 -12.26
C HIS A 138 -4.05 -13.73 -11.40
N TRP A 139 -3.90 -13.80 -10.08
CA TRP A 139 -5.03 -13.70 -9.16
C TRP A 139 -5.67 -12.31 -9.19
N LEU A 140 -4.88 -11.24 -9.18
CA LEU A 140 -5.38 -9.86 -9.26
C LEU A 140 -6.15 -9.60 -10.57
N LEU A 141 -5.65 -10.12 -11.70
CA LEU A 141 -6.32 -10.02 -13.00
C LEU A 141 -7.63 -10.81 -13.07
N ALA A 142 -7.77 -11.85 -12.26
CA ALA A 142 -8.98 -12.66 -12.19
C ALA A 142 -10.05 -12.08 -11.24
N LEU A 143 -9.73 -11.03 -10.49
CA LEU A 143 -10.71 -10.38 -9.64
C LEU A 143 -11.84 -9.79 -10.49
N PRO A 144 -13.10 -9.96 -10.08
CA PRO A 144 -14.17 -9.20 -10.69
C PRO A 144 -13.92 -7.70 -10.45
N PRO A 145 -14.39 -6.81 -11.34
CA PRO A 145 -14.35 -5.38 -11.08
C PRO A 145 -15.22 -5.04 -9.85
N PRO A 146 -14.95 -3.92 -9.18
CA PRO A 146 -15.84 -3.39 -8.16
C PRO A 146 -17.22 -3.05 -8.74
N ASP A 147 -18.25 -3.01 -7.88
CA ASP A 147 -19.65 -2.82 -8.31
C ASP A 147 -19.91 -1.48 -9.02
N ASP A 148 -19.02 -0.49 -8.85
CA ASP A 148 -19.09 0.78 -9.58
C ASP A 148 -18.67 0.66 -11.06
N GLY A 149 -18.08 -0.47 -11.45
CA GLY A 149 -17.81 -0.86 -12.84
C GLY A 149 -16.87 0.08 -13.61
N ARG A 150 -16.21 1.02 -12.92
CA ARG A 150 -15.38 2.06 -13.55
C ARG A 150 -13.93 1.61 -13.65
N LEU A 151 -13.33 1.89 -14.79
CA LEU A 151 -11.88 1.75 -14.95
C LEU A 151 -11.18 2.81 -14.11
N GLY A 152 -10.24 2.36 -13.27
CA GLY A 152 -9.48 3.21 -12.36
C GLY A 152 -9.68 2.84 -10.90
N PRO A 153 -9.42 3.77 -9.97
CA PRO A 153 -9.51 3.50 -8.54
C PRO A 153 -10.96 3.24 -8.09
N VAL A 154 -11.12 2.41 -7.07
CA VAL A 154 -12.43 2.13 -6.46
C VAL A 154 -13.06 3.42 -5.90
N GLY A 155 -14.32 3.66 -6.24
CA GLY A 155 -15.02 4.92 -5.94
C GLY A 155 -14.82 6.00 -7.01
N GLY A 156 -14.10 5.69 -8.09
CA GLY A 156 -13.80 6.59 -9.20
C GLY A 156 -12.70 7.61 -8.90
N GLY A 157 -12.45 8.48 -9.88
CA GLY A 157 -11.34 9.41 -9.89
C GLY A 157 -10.34 9.08 -11.00
N PRO A 158 -9.38 9.97 -11.27
CA PRO A 158 -8.39 9.70 -12.31
C PRO A 158 -7.44 8.58 -11.89
N MET A 159 -7.02 7.77 -12.85
CA MET A 159 -5.90 6.85 -12.62
C MET A 159 -4.63 7.67 -12.40
N ARG A 160 -3.83 7.31 -11.39
CA ARG A 160 -2.57 7.99 -11.12
C ARG A 160 -1.39 7.07 -11.24
N HIS A 161 -0.44 7.42 -12.09
CA HIS A 161 0.80 6.68 -12.33
C HIS A 161 1.76 7.53 -13.16
N CYS A 162 3.07 7.37 -12.94
CA CYS A 162 4.14 8.01 -13.72
C CYS A 162 4.18 7.63 -15.22
N LEU A 163 3.26 6.76 -15.65
CA LEU A 163 3.10 6.37 -17.05
C LEU A 163 2.36 7.45 -17.84
N TRP A 164 1.58 8.29 -17.15
CA TRP A 164 0.85 9.40 -17.75
C TRP A 164 1.55 10.72 -17.49
N ARG A 165 1.34 11.68 -18.41
CA ARG A 165 1.79 13.06 -18.20
C ARG A 165 1.11 13.61 -16.94
N ASP A 166 1.86 14.34 -16.13
CA ASP A 166 1.38 14.94 -14.88
C ASP A 166 0.84 13.89 -13.87
N ASP A 167 1.29 12.64 -14.00
CA ASP A 167 0.87 11.49 -13.21
C ASP A 167 -0.64 11.19 -13.27
N GLU A 168 -1.37 11.69 -14.27
CA GLU A 168 -2.83 11.57 -14.36
C GLU A 168 -3.28 10.95 -15.69
N GLY A 169 -3.95 9.80 -15.60
CA GLY A 169 -4.45 9.03 -16.73
C GLY A 169 -5.82 9.49 -17.23
N PRO A 170 -6.11 9.32 -18.54
CA PRO A 170 -7.42 9.66 -19.09
C PRO A 170 -8.51 8.72 -18.56
N THR A 171 -9.77 9.13 -18.61
CA THR A 171 -10.88 8.19 -18.42
C THR A 171 -11.00 7.33 -19.67
N TYR A 172 -10.97 6.00 -19.52
CA TYR A 172 -11.17 5.09 -20.64
C TYR A 172 -12.63 4.67 -20.75
N GLU A 173 -13.11 4.60 -21.99
CA GLU A 173 -14.45 4.13 -22.34
C GLU A 173 -14.55 2.60 -22.32
N SER A 174 -13.40 1.90 -22.47
CA SER A 174 -13.33 0.43 -22.45
C SER A 174 -11.93 -0.07 -22.09
N VAL A 175 -11.84 -1.34 -21.67
CA VAL A 175 -10.56 -2.00 -21.35
C VAL A 175 -9.66 -2.06 -22.59
N GLU A 176 -10.23 -2.30 -23.77
CA GLU A 176 -9.48 -2.44 -25.02
C GLU A 176 -8.75 -1.14 -25.39
N ARG A 177 -9.35 0.03 -25.13
CA ARG A 177 -8.70 1.33 -25.36
C ARG A 177 -7.55 1.57 -24.41
N MET A 178 -7.74 1.22 -23.14
CA MET A 178 -6.67 1.27 -22.14
C MET A 178 -5.50 0.36 -22.53
N ASP A 179 -5.79 -0.90 -22.88
CA ASP A 179 -4.78 -1.88 -23.27
C ASP A 179 -4.04 -1.45 -24.53
N THR A 180 -4.74 -0.91 -25.52
CA THR A 180 -4.10 -0.39 -26.74
C THR A 180 -3.10 0.72 -26.41
N GLN A 181 -3.47 1.67 -25.55
CA GLN A 181 -2.58 2.74 -25.15
C GLN A 181 -1.39 2.23 -24.33
N ILE A 182 -1.63 1.40 -23.31
CA ILE A 182 -0.57 0.86 -22.45
C ILE A 182 0.43 0.01 -23.27
N ASN A 183 -0.06 -0.83 -24.18
CA ASN A 183 0.81 -1.64 -25.03
C ASN A 183 1.62 -0.78 -26.02
N ASN A 184 1.06 0.32 -26.52
CA ASN A 184 1.81 1.29 -27.32
C ASN A 184 2.89 2.03 -26.52
N VAL A 185 2.66 2.31 -25.23
CA VAL A 185 3.67 2.87 -24.32
C VAL A 185 4.75 1.84 -23.97
N ARG A 186 4.37 0.56 -23.79
CA ARG A 186 5.30 -0.55 -23.49
C ARG A 186 6.32 -0.81 -24.60
N LEU A 187 5.97 -0.52 -25.86
CA LEU A 187 6.90 -0.54 -26.99
C LEU A 187 7.97 0.57 -26.91
N PHE A 188 7.74 1.60 -26.10
CA PHE A 188 8.66 2.73 -25.89
C PHE A 188 9.51 2.58 -24.61
N LEU A 189 9.04 1.78 -23.64
CA LEU A 189 9.66 1.58 -22.32
C LEU A 189 9.95 0.09 -22.09
N SER A 190 10.73 -0.54 -22.97
CA SER A 190 11.06 -1.97 -22.94
C SER A 190 11.97 -2.41 -21.78
N SER A 191 11.86 -1.76 -20.61
CA SER A 191 12.58 -2.09 -19.38
C SER A 191 11.85 -1.58 -18.13
N LEU A 192 10.58 -1.90 -17.83
CA LEU A 192 10.08 -1.78 -16.44
C LEU A 192 8.77 -2.54 -16.17
N LEU A 193 8.65 -3.00 -14.93
CA LEU A 193 7.56 -3.76 -14.33
C LEU A 193 6.40 -2.79 -13.96
N ILE A 194 5.40 -2.63 -14.83
CA ILE A 194 4.41 -1.51 -14.79
C ILE A 194 3.25 -1.72 -13.77
N ILE A 195 3.17 -2.84 -13.05
CA ILE A 195 2.03 -3.08 -12.13
C ILE A 195 2.36 -2.71 -10.67
N PHE A 196 3.62 -2.43 -10.34
CA PHE A 196 4.08 -2.53 -8.95
C PHE A 196 4.28 -1.21 -8.20
N ASP A 197 4.26 -0.02 -8.80
CA ASP A 197 4.63 1.19 -8.07
C ASP A 197 3.58 1.63 -7.02
N THR A 198 2.30 1.31 -7.24
CA THR A 198 1.25 1.53 -6.23
C THR A 198 1.19 0.42 -5.18
N LEU A 199 1.69 -0.79 -5.49
CA LEU A 199 1.55 -2.00 -4.66
C LEU A 199 2.83 -2.46 -3.96
N ASN A 200 4.00 -1.92 -4.32
CA ASN A 200 5.31 -2.41 -3.86
C ASN A 200 5.56 -2.26 -2.35
N THR A 201 4.78 -1.42 -1.66
CA THR A 201 4.85 -1.31 -0.19
C THR A 201 3.73 -2.02 0.55
N ASP A 202 2.68 -2.44 -0.17
CA ASP A 202 1.39 -2.79 0.44
C ASP A 202 1.01 -4.26 0.18
N ILE A 203 1.76 -4.94 -0.69
CA ILE A 203 1.70 -6.39 -0.96
C ILE A 203 3.02 -7.04 -0.54
N GLU A 204 2.94 -7.97 0.41
CA GLU A 204 4.05 -8.86 0.71
C GLU A 204 3.80 -10.24 0.12
N ILE A 205 4.79 -10.73 -0.63
CA ILE A 205 4.84 -12.11 -1.09
C ILE A 205 5.33 -12.97 0.07
N SER A 206 4.45 -13.82 0.59
CA SER A 206 4.80 -14.65 1.74
C SER A 206 6.03 -15.53 1.45
N ARG A 207 7.03 -15.48 2.33
CA ARG A 207 8.08 -16.51 2.42
C ARG A 207 7.77 -17.41 3.63
N PRO A 208 7.73 -18.75 3.48
CA PRO A 208 7.73 -19.60 4.66
C PRO A 208 9.03 -19.40 5.44
N TYR A 209 8.93 -19.27 6.76
CA TYR A 209 10.00 -18.92 7.71
C TYR A 209 11.14 -19.96 7.81
N SER A 210 11.19 -20.99 6.95
CA SER A 210 12.05 -22.16 7.15
C SER A 210 13.19 -22.36 6.13
N GLU A 211 13.48 -21.39 5.26
CA GLU A 211 14.58 -21.54 4.27
C GLU A 211 15.76 -20.58 4.47
N SER A 212 15.94 -20.04 5.67
CA SER A 212 17.14 -19.26 6.01
C SER A 212 18.08 -19.97 7.00
N ILE A 213 18.26 -21.28 6.88
CA ILE A 213 19.45 -21.98 7.41
C ILE A 213 19.74 -23.19 6.50
N ARG A 214 20.62 -23.01 5.52
CA ARG A 214 21.61 -24.01 5.09
C ARG A 214 22.87 -23.30 4.66
#